data_AF-A0AA39MCX0-F1
#
_entry.id   AF-A0AA39MCX0-F1
#
_cell.length_a   1.000
_cell.length_b   1.000
_cell.length_c   1.000
_cell.angle_alpha   90.00
_cell.angle_beta   90.00
_cell.angle_gamma   90.00
#
_symmetry.space_group_name_H-M   'P 1'
#
loop_
_entity.id
_entity.type
_entity.pdbx_description
1 polymer ?
#
loop_
_entity_poly.entity_id
_entity_poly.type
_entity_poly.pdbx_seq_one_letter_code
_entity_poly.pdbx_strand_id
1 'polypeptide(L)'
;LKVNGLTVLALWDTGSTSTAMSPNCTDLSKAIVFNLTAPVTLQLGTIGSQSKINFGTKSKVEMPGYTGPEYFDMVNIDRYEVLIGTLFMHRHKVVLDFEKNCV
;
A
#
# COMPACT_ATOMS: atom_id res chain seq x y z
N LEU A 1 -0.25 -10.71 3.45
CA LEU A 1 -0.76 -10.23 2.15
C LEU A 1 0.09 -10.86 1.05
N LYS A 2 -0.47 -11.18 -0.13
CA LYS A 2 0.36 -11.48 -1.31
C LYS A 2 0.22 -10.40 -2.37
N VAL A 3 1.33 -10.05 -2.99
CA VAL A 3 1.44 -9.09 -4.09
C VAL A 3 2.16 -9.80 -5.25
N ASN A 4 1.49 -9.96 -6.39
CA ASN A 4 1.98 -10.75 -7.53
C ASN A 4 2.55 -12.13 -7.12
N GLY A 5 1.91 -12.78 -6.13
CA GLY A 5 2.35 -14.06 -5.58
C GLY A 5 3.44 -13.99 -4.50
N LEU A 6 4.09 -12.83 -4.30
CA LEU A 6 5.07 -12.62 -3.23
C LEU A 6 4.34 -12.39 -1.90
N THR A 7 4.65 -13.19 -0.88
CA THR A 7 4.18 -12.93 0.50
C THR A 7 4.95 -11.74 1.07
N VAL A 8 4.22 -10.74 1.55
CA VAL A 8 4.80 -9.48 2.04
C VAL A 8 4.28 -9.13 3.44
N LEU A 9 5.10 -8.42 4.21
CA LEU A 9 4.71 -7.79 5.47
C LEU A 9 3.97 -6.48 5.15
N ALA A 10 2.68 -6.46 5.48
CA ALA A 10 1.81 -5.32 5.24
C ALA A 10 1.43 -4.64 6.56
N LEU A 11 1.55 -3.31 6.60
CA LEU A 11 0.97 -2.48 7.66
C LEU A 11 -0.45 -2.08 7.27
N TRP A 12 -1.42 -2.37 8.13
CA TRP A 12 -2.78 -1.83 8.02
C TRP A 12 -2.83 -0.50 8.78
N ASP A 13 -2.76 0.61 8.05
CA ASP A 13 -2.65 1.95 8.61
C ASP A 13 -3.95 2.73 8.43
N THR A 14 -4.78 2.75 9.47
CA THR A 14 -6.03 3.52 9.49
C THR A 14 -5.80 5.04 9.55
N GLY A 15 -4.56 5.49 9.80
CA GLY A 15 -4.17 6.90 9.76
C GLY A 15 -3.77 7.40 8.37
N SER A 16 -3.60 6.49 7.39
CA SER A 16 -3.26 6.85 6.02
C SER A 16 -4.47 6.79 5.09
N THR A 17 -4.57 7.74 4.16
CA THR A 17 -5.57 7.70 3.09
C THR A 17 -5.17 6.74 1.97
N SER A 18 -3.89 6.75 1.59
CA SER A 18 -3.40 6.00 0.44
C SER A 18 -2.79 4.65 0.79
N THR A 19 -2.82 3.76 -0.19
CA THR A 19 -2.17 2.44 -0.16
C THR A 19 -0.86 2.54 -0.93
N ALA A 20 0.23 2.10 -0.31
CA ALA A 20 1.58 2.30 -0.81
C ALA A 20 2.41 1.00 -0.81
N MET A 21 3.41 0.96 -1.67
CA MET A 21 4.35 -0.14 -1.81
C MET A 21 5.78 0.39 -1.79
N SER A 22 6.67 -0.34 -1.12
CA SER A 22 8.09 0.01 -1.11
C SER A 22 8.73 -0.27 -2.48
N PRO A 23 9.78 0.50 -2.86
CA PRO A 23 10.52 0.22 -4.09
C PRO A 23 11.07 -1.22 -4.13
N ASN A 24 11.61 -1.70 -3.01
CA ASN A 24 12.13 -3.06 -2.90
C ASN A 24 11.06 -4.13 -3.16
N CYS A 25 9.85 -3.96 -2.60
CA CYS A 25 8.72 -4.86 -2.88
C CYS A 25 8.30 -4.81 -4.35
N THR A 26 8.32 -3.61 -4.94
CA THR A 26 7.98 -3.39 -6.36
C THR A 26 8.95 -4.14 -7.27
N ASP A 27 10.26 -4.07 -6.98
CA ASP A 27 11.31 -4.75 -7.72
C ASP A 27 11.19 -6.28 -7.59
N LEU A 28 11.05 -6.79 -6.36
CA LEU A 28 10.96 -8.24 -6.10
C LEU A 28 9.69 -8.87 -6.69
N SER A 29 8.57 -8.14 -6.66
CA SER A 29 7.29 -8.57 -7.23
C SER A 29 7.21 -8.39 -8.75
N LYS A 30 8.26 -7.82 -9.38
CA LYS A 30 8.33 -7.48 -10.81
C LYS A 30 7.14 -6.66 -11.29
N ALA A 31 6.64 -5.79 -10.42
CA ALA A 31 5.48 -4.97 -10.71
C ALA A 31 5.82 -3.91 -11.76
N ILE A 32 4.85 -3.59 -12.62
CA ILE A 32 5.04 -2.54 -13.63
C ILE A 32 4.93 -1.18 -12.94
N VAL A 33 5.97 -0.37 -13.07
CA VAL A 33 6.05 0.99 -12.50
C VAL A 33 5.79 2.02 -13.58
N PHE A 34 5.07 3.09 -13.22
CA PHE A 34 4.83 4.23 -14.10
C PHE A 34 5.00 5.55 -13.37
N ASN A 35 5.40 6.58 -14.12
CA ASN A 35 5.47 7.96 -13.64
C ASN A 35 4.06 8.52 -13.45
N LEU A 36 3.86 9.25 -12.35
CA LEU A 36 2.66 10.06 -12.18
C LEU A 36 2.83 11.36 -12.96
N THR A 37 1.81 11.73 -13.74
CA THR A 37 1.81 12.98 -14.53
C THR A 37 1.99 14.21 -13.63
N ALA A 38 1.45 14.16 -12.41
CA ALA A 38 1.65 15.17 -11.38
C ALA A 38 2.10 14.47 -10.09
N PRO A 39 3.29 14.77 -9.56
CA PRO A 39 3.71 14.27 -8.26
C PRO A 39 2.73 14.67 -7.16
N VAL A 40 2.44 13.74 -6.26
CA VAL A 40 1.53 13.96 -5.13
C VAL A 40 2.35 14.23 -3.87
N THR A 41 2.01 15.28 -3.13
CA THR A 41 2.62 15.54 -1.82
C THR A 41 2.01 14.61 -0.80
N LEU A 42 2.85 13.79 -0.17
CA LEU A 42 2.48 12.94 0.96
C LEU A 42 2.75 13.70 2.25
N GLN A 43 1.70 14.03 3.00
CA GLN A 43 1.83 14.56 4.36
C GLN A 43 2.10 13.39 5.32
N LEU A 44 3.15 13.51 6.12
CA LEU A 44 3.50 12.51 7.13
C LEU A 44 2.87 12.89 8.48
N GLY A 45 2.92 11.96 9.44
CA GLY A 45 2.24 12.07 10.75
C GLY A 45 2.63 13.23 11.66
N THR A 46 3.48 14.16 11.20
CA THR A 46 3.86 15.37 11.91
C THR A 46 3.71 16.60 11.00
N ILE A 47 3.35 17.73 11.60
CA ILE A 47 3.17 19.01 10.88
C ILE A 47 4.49 19.39 10.21
N GLY A 48 4.41 19.75 8.93
CA GLY A 48 5.56 20.17 8.11
C GLY A 48 6.40 19.02 7.56
N SER A 49 6.21 17.78 8.03
CA SER A 49 6.90 16.62 7.47
C SER A 49 6.19 16.13 6.21
N GLN A 50 6.89 16.16 5.08
CA GLN A 50 6.33 15.84 3.77
C GLN A 50 7.31 15.04 2.92
N SER A 51 6.76 14.20 2.05
CA SER A 51 7.48 13.52 0.98
C SER A 51 6.76 13.72 -0.35
N LYS A 52 7.38 13.31 -1.46
CA LYS A 52 6.79 13.36 -2.80
C LYS A 52 6.62 11.95 -3.36
N ILE A 53 5.43 11.67 -3.86
CA ILE A 53 5.10 10.46 -4.60
C ILE A 53 5.23 10.80 -6.08
N ASN A 54 6.19 10.18 -6.75
CA ASN A 54 6.46 10.40 -8.17
C ASN A 54 6.01 9.22 -9.05
N PHE A 55 5.81 8.05 -8.44
CA PHE A 55 5.57 6.81 -9.14
C PHE A 55 4.37 6.07 -8.55
N GLY A 56 3.68 5.35 -9.41
CA GLY A 56 2.66 4.39 -9.02
C GLY A 56 2.93 3.03 -9.65
N THR A 57 2.28 2.01 -9.11
CA THR A 57 2.28 0.66 -9.68
C THR A 57 0.90 0.03 -9.58
N LYS A 58 0.62 -0.96 -10.42
CA LYS A 58 -0.54 -1.84 -10.32
C LYS A 58 -0.07 -3.27 -10.14
N SER A 59 -0.54 -3.90 -9.07
CA SER A 59 -0.17 -5.28 -8.74
C SER A 59 -1.39 -6.08 -8.33
N LYS A 60 -1.37 -7.39 -8.62
CA LYS A 60 -2.40 -8.32 -8.16
C LYS A 60 -2.22 -8.53 -6.66
N VAL A 61 -3.26 -8.27 -5.90
CA VAL A 61 -3.34 -8.49 -4.46
C VAL A 61 -4.14 -9.74 -4.18
N GLU A 62 -3.66 -10.55 -3.24
CA GLU A 62 -4.39 -11.72 -2.71
C GLU A 62 -4.42 -11.66 -1.18
N MET A 63 -5.64 -11.72 -0.64
CA MET A 63 -5.94 -11.81 0.79
C MET A 63 -7.22 -12.64 1.00
N PRO A 64 -7.52 -13.09 2.22
CA PRO A 64 -8.80 -13.75 2.49
C PRO A 64 -9.98 -12.90 1.99
N GLY A 65 -10.86 -13.50 1.19
CA GLY A 65 -12.04 -12.83 0.63
C GLY A 65 -11.80 -11.87 -0.55
N TYR A 66 -10.55 -11.60 -0.96
CA TYR A 66 -10.27 -10.73 -2.10
C TYR A 66 -9.07 -11.16 -2.93
N THR A 67 -9.24 -11.17 -4.25
CA THR A 67 -8.16 -11.32 -5.22
C THR A 67 -8.42 -10.43 -6.41
N GLY A 68 -7.52 -9.49 -6.69
CA GLY A 68 -7.73 -8.52 -7.77
C GLY A 68 -6.57 -7.55 -7.96
N PRO A 69 -6.58 -6.77 -9.04
CA PRO A 69 -5.56 -5.75 -9.29
C PRO A 69 -5.79 -4.52 -8.39
N GLU A 70 -4.74 -4.04 -7.75
CA GLU A 70 -4.76 -2.81 -6.96
C GLU A 70 -3.67 -1.84 -7.36
N TYR A 71 -3.97 -0.57 -7.18
CA TYR A 71 -3.02 0.53 -7.32
C TYR A 71 -2.27 0.77 -6.01
N PHE A 72 -0.98 1.05 -6.13
CA PHE A 72 -0.12 1.45 -5.04
C PHE A 72 0.66 2.70 -5.42
N ASP A 73 0.73 3.66 -4.50
CA ASP A 73 1.74 4.72 -4.54
C ASP A 73 3.10 4.14 -4.17
N MET A 74 4.15 4.47 -4.92
CA MET A 74 5.49 4.02 -4.57
C MET A 74 6.11 4.99 -3.56
N VAL A 75 6.34 4.50 -2.34
CA VAL A 75 6.81 5.30 -1.21
C VAL A 75 7.96 4.58 -0.51
N ASN A 76 8.98 5.31 -0.06
CA ASN A 76 10.06 4.75 0.72
C ASN A 76 9.58 4.39 2.15
N ILE A 77 9.03 3.19 2.31
CA ILE A 77 8.56 2.64 3.57
C ILE A 77 9.73 1.92 4.25
N ASP A 78 9.96 2.19 5.53
CA ASP A 78 11.11 1.67 6.28
C ASP A 78 10.97 0.17 6.63
N ARG A 79 9.95 -0.20 7.42
CA ARG A 79 9.83 -1.54 8.01
C ARG A 79 8.91 -2.52 7.30
N TYR A 80 8.09 -2.01 6.38
CA TYR A 80 7.03 -2.79 5.73
C TYR A 80 7.21 -2.73 4.22
N GLU A 81 6.84 -3.80 3.54
CA GLU A 81 6.82 -3.82 2.08
C GLU A 81 5.59 -3.10 1.52
N VAL A 82 4.47 -3.16 2.26
CA VAL A 82 3.19 -2.56 1.84
C VAL A 82 2.55 -1.83 3.02
N LEU A 83 1.94 -0.69 2.72
CA LEU A 83 1.04 0.04 3.62
C LEU A 83 -0.35 0.03 3.00
N ILE A 84 -1.35 -0.50 3.70
CA ILE A 84 -2.75 -0.47 3.30
C ILE A 84 -3.43 0.70 3.98
N GLY A 85 -3.94 1.63 3.18
CA GLY A 85 -4.64 2.82 3.66
C GLY A 85 -6.16 2.68 3.66
N THR A 86 -6.82 3.66 4.27
CA THR A 86 -8.28 3.69 4.47
C THR A 86 -9.08 3.64 3.17
N LEU A 87 -8.60 4.21 2.05
CA LEU A 87 -9.31 4.13 0.77
C LEU A 87 -9.49 2.69 0.27
N PHE A 88 -8.47 1.84 0.46
CA PHE A 88 -8.58 0.41 0.18
C PHE A 88 -9.55 -0.24 1.18
N MET A 89 -9.37 0.03 2.47
CA MET A 89 -10.21 -0.57 3.52
C MET A 89 -11.70 -0.27 3.32
N HIS A 90 -12.05 0.97 2.99
CA HIS A 90 -13.43 1.37 2.70
C HIS A 90 -13.99 0.68 1.46
N ARG A 91 -13.22 0.62 0.36
CA ARG A 91 -13.66 0.00 -0.90
C ARG A 91 -13.95 -1.50 -0.72
N HIS A 92 -13.12 -2.18 0.07
CA HIS A 92 -13.22 -3.61 0.31
C HIS A 92 -13.96 -3.98 1.59
N LYS A 93 -14.53 -3.00 2.31
CA LYS A 93 -15.26 -3.19 3.58
C LYS A 93 -14.45 -4.00 4.61
N VAL A 94 -13.18 -3.69 4.72
CA VAL A 94 -12.23 -4.36 5.63
C VAL A 94 -12.67 -4.15 7.08
N VAL A 95 -12.55 -5.21 7.88
CA VAL A 95 -12.78 -5.19 9.32
C VAL A 95 -11.46 -5.54 10.01
N LEU A 96 -10.92 -4.62 10.81
CA LEU A 96 -9.78 -4.93 11.68
C LEU A 96 -10.33 -5.48 13.01
N ASP A 97 -10.37 -6.81 13.14
CA ASP A 97 -10.86 -7.50 14.33
C ASP A 97 -9.69 -7.76 15.29
N PHE A 98 -9.52 -6.84 16.25
CA PHE A 98 -8.46 -6.93 17.26
C PHE A 98 -8.69 -8.05 18.30
N GLU A 99 -9.95 -8.46 18.52
CA GLU A 99 -10.26 -9.56 19.45
C GLU A 99 -9.83 -10.90 18.84
N LYS A 100 -10.13 -11.12 17.56
CA LYS A 100 -9.75 -12.34 16.84
C LYS A 100 -8.36 -12.28 16.21
N ASN A 101 -7.67 -11.15 16.32
CA ASN A 101 -6.37 -10.90 15.71
C ASN A 101 -6.36 -11.22 14.20
N CYS A 102 -7.37 -10.74 13.48
CA CYS A 102 -7.51 -10.97 12.04
C CYS A 102 -8.01 -9.73 11.29
N VAL A 103 -7.83 -9.81 9.96
CA VAL A 103 -8.33 -8.84 8.98
C VAL A 103 -9.16 -9.58 7.95
#